data_AF-A0A7S4I111-F1
#
_entry.id   AF-A0A7S4I111-F1
#
_cell.length_a   1.000
_cell.length_b   1.000
_cell.length_c   1.000
_cell.angle_alpha   90.00
_cell.angle_beta   90.00
_cell.angle_gamma   90.00
#
_symmetry.space_group_name_H-M   'P 1'
#
loop_
_entity.id
_entity.type
_entity.pdbx_description
1 polymer ?
#
loop_
_entity_poly.entity_id
_entity_poly.type
_entity_poly.pdbx_seq_one_letter_code
_entity_poly.pdbx_strand_id
1 'polypeptide(L)'
;MACLPLTAIKRQTEMKQQDLDHQMEDARSQIEDADAQTKKILKEQFDAKIKELYQMSGIKTWKKWGSTAAYVSAIVPFFVSISSMMKENHGLSTGGTLWFVDLTAPDPYCGLSISVFLVMQINNYFHYSNIPSLS
;
A
#
# COMPACT_ATOMS: atom_id res chain seq x y z
N MET A 1 1.26 8.17 16.17
CA MET A 1 1.90 6.84 16.05
C MET A 1 0.90 5.68 16.25
N ALA A 2 -0.32 5.76 15.72
CA ALA A 2 -1.36 4.74 15.98
C ALA A 2 -1.36 3.55 15.00
N CYS A 3 -0.70 3.67 13.84
CA CYS A 3 -0.70 2.63 12.80
C CYS A 3 0.53 1.72 12.79
N LEU A 4 1.51 1.93 13.68
CA LEU A 4 2.74 1.14 13.74
C LEU A 4 2.50 -0.39 13.83
N PRO A 5 1.61 -0.91 14.71
CA PRO A 5 1.35 -2.35 14.77
C PRO A 5 0.69 -2.88 13.49
N LEU A 6 -0.19 -2.09 12.86
CA LEU A 6 -0.83 -2.46 11.59
C LEU A 6 0.20 -2.54 10.46
N THR A 7 1.15 -1.61 10.41
CA THR A 7 2.22 -1.60 9.41
C THR A 7 3.18 -2.77 9.58
N ALA A 8 3.44 -3.23 10.81
CA ALA A 8 4.28 -4.40 11.07
C ALA A 8 3.63 -5.70 10.54
N ILE A 9 2.34 -5.89 10.79
CA ILE A 9 1.57 -7.04 10.30
C ILE A 9 1.48 -7.04 8.76
N LYS A 10 1.29 -5.85 8.16
CA LYS A 10 1.29 -5.67 6.71
C LYS A 10 2.63 -6.12 6.10
N ARG A 11 3.75 -5.69 6.68
CA ARG A 11 5.10 -6.07 6.23
C ARG A 11 5.37 -7.57 6.31
N GLN A 12 4.91 -8.24 7.37
CA GLN A 12 5.02 -9.70 7.48
C GLN A 12 4.20 -10.44 6.42
N THR A 13 3.05 -9.89 6.04
CA THR A 13 2.21 -10.47 4.99
C THR A 13 2.84 -10.28 3.62
N GLU A 14 3.45 -9.11 3.36
CA GLU A 14 4.17 -8.82 2.12
C GLU A 14 5.39 -9.74 1.92
N MET A 15 6.17 -10.03 2.96
CA MET A 15 7.30 -10.97 2.86
C MET A 15 6.85 -12.39 2.50
N LYS A 16 5.73 -12.86 3.08
CA LYS A 16 5.15 -14.17 2.74
C LYS A 16 4.59 -14.20 1.32
N GLN A 17 4.06 -13.08 0.85
CA GLN A 17 3.59 -12.93 -0.52
C GLN A 17 4.75 -12.98 -1.51
N GLN A 18 5.87 -12.33 -1.21
CA GLN A 18 7.06 -12.32 -2.06
C GLN A 18 7.75 -13.70 -2.12
N ASP A 19 7.83 -14.42 -1.01
CA ASP A 19 8.33 -15.81 -0.99
C ASP A 19 7.45 -16.74 -1.85
N LEU A 20 6.12 -16.53 -1.81
CA LEU A 20 5.19 -17.23 -2.68
C LEU A 20 5.42 -16.89 -4.16
N ASP A 21 5.59 -15.61 -4.49
CA ASP A 21 5.82 -15.17 -5.87
C ASP A 21 7.13 -15.77 -6.43
N HIS A 22 8.17 -15.93 -5.62
CA HIS A 22 9.41 -16.62 -6.01
C HIS A 22 9.17 -18.12 -6.27
N GLN A 23 8.47 -18.82 -5.37
CA GLN A 23 8.09 -20.22 -5.58
C GLN A 23 7.20 -20.42 -6.81
N MET A 24 6.36 -19.42 -7.14
CA MET A 24 5.56 -19.42 -8.36
C MET A 24 6.42 -19.31 -9.61
N GLU A 25 7.44 -18.46 -9.61
CA GLU A 25 8.35 -18.30 -10.75
C GLU A 25 9.24 -19.53 -10.96
N ASP A 26 9.78 -20.11 -9.87
CA ASP A 26 10.57 -21.35 -9.91
C ASP A 26 9.76 -22.55 -10.40
N ALA A 27 8.50 -22.64 -10.00
CA ALA A 27 7.63 -23.69 -10.50
C ALA A 27 7.14 -23.44 -11.92
N ARG A 28 6.99 -22.17 -12.31
CA ARG A 28 6.66 -21.82 -13.70
C ARG A 28 7.79 -22.22 -14.65
N SER A 29 9.05 -22.01 -14.26
CA SER A 29 10.20 -22.46 -15.04
C SER A 29 10.25 -24.00 -15.14
N GLN A 30 10.04 -24.70 -14.02
CA GLN A 30 9.95 -26.18 -14.02
C GLN A 30 8.77 -26.74 -14.83
N ILE A 31 7.65 -26.02 -14.89
CA ILE A 31 6.47 -26.34 -15.71
C ILE A 31 6.73 -26.10 -17.20
N GLU A 32 7.59 -25.17 -17.55
CA GLU A 32 7.96 -24.86 -18.93
C GLU A 32 8.86 -25.94 -19.53
N ASP A 33 9.79 -26.47 -18.72
CA ASP A 33 10.72 -27.55 -19.11
C ASP A 33 10.14 -28.97 -18.97
N ALA A 34 9.00 -29.15 -18.30
CA ALA A 34 8.43 -30.46 -17.99
C ALA A 34 7.32 -30.93 -18.96
N ASP A 35 7.26 -32.27 -19.11
CA ASP A 35 6.33 -33.00 -19.96
C ASP A 35 4.85 -32.78 -19.58
N ALA A 36 3.92 -33.00 -20.53
CA ALA A 36 2.52 -32.57 -20.39
C ALA A 36 1.76 -33.19 -19.18
N GLN A 37 2.16 -34.40 -18.75
CA GLN A 37 1.60 -35.03 -17.55
C GLN A 37 2.15 -34.43 -16.25
N THR A 38 3.45 -34.16 -16.19
CA THR A 38 4.12 -33.51 -15.05
C THR A 38 3.57 -32.09 -14.83
N LYS A 39 3.29 -31.39 -15.93
CA LYS A 39 2.68 -30.06 -15.95
C LYS A 39 1.31 -30.02 -15.26
N LYS A 40 0.50 -31.08 -15.41
CA LYS A 40 -0.83 -31.20 -14.78
C LYS A 40 -0.71 -31.44 -13.28
N ILE A 41 0.12 -32.40 -12.87
CA ILE A 41 0.33 -32.76 -11.46
C ILE A 41 0.91 -31.58 -10.68
N LEU A 42 1.88 -30.87 -11.27
CA LEU A 42 2.52 -29.73 -10.62
C LEU A 42 1.55 -28.55 -10.47
N LYS A 43 0.72 -28.26 -11.49
CA LYS A 43 -0.36 -27.26 -11.36
C LYS A 43 -1.35 -27.61 -10.25
N GLU A 44 -1.74 -28.87 -10.15
CA GLU A 44 -2.73 -29.31 -9.17
C GLU A 44 -2.18 -29.25 -7.72
N GLN A 45 -0.89 -29.59 -7.53
CA GLN A 45 -0.19 -29.39 -6.26
C GLN A 45 -0.04 -27.90 -5.91
N PHE A 46 0.22 -27.05 -6.91
CA PHE A 46 0.30 -25.61 -6.73
C PHE A 46 -1.04 -25.00 -6.33
N ASP A 47 -2.13 -25.38 -7.01
CA ASP A 47 -3.47 -24.92 -6.67
C ASP A 47 -3.88 -25.35 -5.26
N ALA A 48 -3.49 -26.56 -4.84
CA ALA A 48 -3.70 -27.04 -3.47
C ALA A 48 -2.92 -26.19 -2.45
N LYS A 49 -1.65 -25.86 -2.74
CA LYS A 49 -0.80 -25.02 -1.86
C LYS A 49 -1.31 -23.57 -1.76
N ILE A 50 -1.77 -22.98 -2.87
CA ILE A 50 -2.40 -21.65 -2.87
C ILE A 50 -3.70 -21.66 -2.07
N LYS A 51 -4.53 -22.70 -2.23
CA LYS A 51 -5.79 -22.85 -1.48
C LYS A 51 -5.54 -22.99 0.02
N GLU A 52 -4.54 -23.78 0.42
CA GLU A 52 -4.13 -23.94 1.81
C GLU A 52 -3.65 -22.61 2.41
N LEU A 53 -2.81 -21.86 1.68
CA LEU A 53 -2.35 -20.53 2.11
C LEU A 53 -3.49 -19.50 2.18
N TYR A 54 -4.47 -19.58 1.28
CA TYR A 54 -5.68 -18.76 1.35
C TYR A 54 -6.52 -19.09 2.59
N GLN A 55 -6.62 -20.38 2.94
CA GLN A 55 -7.32 -20.84 4.15
C GLN A 55 -6.58 -20.47 5.43
N MET A 56 -5.25 -20.61 5.48
CA MET A 56 -4.42 -20.24 6.63
C MET A 56 -4.34 -18.73 6.84
N SER A 57 -4.28 -17.96 5.75
CA SER A 57 -4.13 -16.50 5.83
C SER A 57 -5.45 -15.80 6.18
N GLY A 58 -6.62 -16.44 5.97
CA GLY A 58 -7.92 -15.91 6.38
C GLY A 58 -8.14 -14.46 5.95
N ILE A 59 -7.58 -14.07 4.80
CA ILE A 59 -7.63 -12.70 4.30
C ILE A 59 -8.99 -12.55 3.61
N LYS A 60 -10.02 -12.30 4.43
CA LYS A 60 -11.29 -11.76 3.93
C LYS A 60 -10.93 -10.59 3.01
N THR A 61 -11.43 -10.57 1.78
CA THR A 61 -11.19 -9.51 0.78
C THR A 61 -11.40 -8.11 1.35
N TRP A 62 -12.27 -7.98 2.37
CA TRP A 62 -12.45 -6.79 3.19
C TRP A 62 -11.18 -6.25 3.87
N LYS A 63 -10.22 -7.08 4.27
CA LYS A 63 -8.94 -6.64 4.85
C LYS A 63 -8.04 -5.90 3.84
N LYS A 64 -8.10 -6.26 2.55
CA LYS A 64 -7.38 -5.54 1.48
C LYS A 64 -7.92 -4.12 1.34
N TRP A 65 -9.25 -3.98 1.30
CA TRP A 65 -9.93 -2.69 1.27
C TRP A 65 -9.97 -1.97 2.62
N GLY A 66 -9.80 -2.69 3.73
CA GLY A 66 -9.95 -2.15 5.08
C GLY A 66 -8.91 -1.09 5.41
N SER A 67 -7.68 -1.25 4.91
CA SER A 67 -6.65 -0.22 5.06
C SER A 67 -7.03 1.06 4.29
N THR A 68 -7.40 0.95 3.02
CA THR A 68 -7.88 2.08 2.20
C THR A 68 -9.13 2.73 2.81
N ALA A 69 -10.08 1.95 3.29
CA ALA A 69 -11.30 2.43 3.93
C ALA A 69 -11.00 3.18 5.23
N ALA A 70 -10.02 2.72 6.02
CA ALA A 70 -9.56 3.42 7.22
C ALA A 70 -8.86 4.75 6.89
N TYR A 71 -8.10 4.80 5.80
CA TYR A 71 -7.52 6.07 5.32
C TYR A 71 -8.62 7.05 4.86
N VAL A 72 -9.59 6.58 4.08
CA VAL A 72 -10.70 7.41 3.61
C VAL A 72 -11.54 7.90 4.79
N SER A 73 -11.85 7.04 5.76
CA SER A 73 -12.62 7.42 6.95
C SER A 73 -11.89 8.42 7.84
N ALA A 74 -10.55 8.38 7.87
CA ALA A 74 -9.76 9.39 8.57
C ALA A 74 -9.73 10.72 7.81
N ILE A 75 -9.59 10.70 6.48
CA ILE A 75 -9.40 11.91 5.65
C ILE A 75 -10.69 12.72 5.48
N VAL A 76 -11.85 12.06 5.32
CA VAL A 76 -13.13 12.75 5.08
C VAL A 76 -13.49 13.76 6.18
N PRO A 77 -13.39 13.44 7.48
CA PRO A 77 -13.61 14.41 8.55
C PRO A 77 -12.64 15.60 8.51
N PHE A 78 -11.38 15.41 8.14
CA PHE A 78 -10.43 16.52 7.98
C PHE A 78 -10.86 17.47 6.86
N PHE A 79 -11.26 16.93 5.69
CA PHE A 79 -11.75 17.75 4.59
C PHE A 79 -13.03 18.51 4.96
N VAL A 80 -13.98 17.85 5.61
CA VAL A 80 -15.21 18.50 6.07
C VAL A 80 -14.88 19.58 7.10
N SER A 81 -14.02 19.29 8.07
CA SER A 81 -13.62 20.25 9.11
C SER A 81 -12.92 21.47 8.50
N ILE A 82 -11.95 21.27 7.61
CA ILE A 82 -11.29 22.36 6.90
C ILE A 82 -12.32 23.17 6.12
N SER A 83 -13.22 22.54 5.37
CA SER A 83 -14.25 23.24 4.59
C SER A 83 -15.21 24.07 5.43
N SER A 84 -15.57 23.60 6.63
CA SER A 84 -16.38 24.34 7.58
C SER A 84 -15.60 25.52 8.17
N MET A 85 -14.32 25.34 8.50
CA MET A 85 -13.46 26.41 8.99
C MET A 85 -13.20 27.50 7.95
N MET A 86 -13.18 27.16 6.65
CA MET A 86 -13.11 28.16 5.57
C MET A 86 -14.34 29.07 5.54
N LYS A 87 -15.54 28.52 5.80
CA LYS A 87 -16.80 29.28 5.76
C LYS A 87 -16.92 30.28 6.90
N GLU A 88 -16.40 29.95 8.07
CA GLU A 88 -16.46 30.79 9.26
C GLU A 88 -15.26 31.77 9.38
N ASN A 89 -14.36 31.79 8.37
CA ASN A 89 -13.20 32.69 8.28
C ASN A 89 -12.30 32.68 9.54
N HIS A 90 -12.07 31.48 10.10
CA HIS A 90 -11.15 31.28 11.23
C HIS A 90 -9.68 31.34 10.77
N GLY A 91 -9.17 32.50 10.37
CA GLY A 91 -7.73 32.77 10.18
C GLY A 91 -6.93 31.91 9.19
N LEU A 92 -7.55 30.93 8.52
CA LEU A 92 -6.88 29.98 7.61
C LEU A 92 -6.42 30.65 6.30
N SER A 93 -6.98 31.80 5.95
CA SER A 93 -6.58 32.61 4.79
C SER A 93 -5.27 33.36 4.99
N THR A 94 -4.83 33.52 6.24
CA THR A 94 -3.61 34.25 6.61
C THR A 94 -2.66 33.42 7.48
N GLY A 95 -3.04 32.19 7.84
CA GLY A 95 -2.31 31.30 8.75
C GLY A 95 -1.38 30.28 8.07
N GLY A 96 -1.08 30.46 6.78
CA GLY A 96 -0.17 29.59 6.04
C GLY A 96 1.29 29.72 6.41
N THR A 97 2.09 28.77 5.96
CA THR A 97 3.52 28.68 6.29
C THR A 97 4.36 28.65 5.02
N LEU A 98 5.56 29.23 5.08
CA LEU A 98 6.51 29.26 3.96
C LEU A 98 5.91 29.97 2.72
N TRP A 99 5.74 29.28 1.59
CA TRP A 99 5.24 29.84 0.33
C TRP A 99 3.73 29.65 0.15
N PHE A 100 3.07 28.91 1.06
CA PHE A 100 1.64 28.61 1.03
C PHE A 100 0.96 29.34 2.18
N VAL A 101 0.63 30.61 1.95
CA VAL A 101 0.15 31.58 2.98
C VAL A 101 -1.37 31.47 3.22
N ASP A 102 -2.11 30.99 2.24
CA ASP A 102 -3.56 30.76 2.32
C ASP A 102 -3.84 29.26 2.22
N LEU A 103 -4.27 28.62 3.31
CA LEU A 103 -4.61 27.19 3.31
C LEU A 103 -5.98 26.88 2.69
N THR A 104 -6.77 27.93 2.40
CA THR A 104 -8.11 27.82 1.84
C THR A 104 -8.11 27.88 0.31
N ALA A 105 -7.01 28.37 -0.28
CA ALA A 105 -6.81 28.47 -1.71
C ALA A 105 -5.95 27.31 -2.25
N PRO A 106 -6.08 26.96 -3.55
CA PRO A 106 -5.15 26.06 -4.21
C PRO A 106 -3.72 26.61 -4.14
N ASP A 107 -2.72 25.72 -4.01
CA ASP A 107 -1.32 26.13 -3.99
C ASP A 107 -0.93 26.87 -5.28
N PRO A 108 -0.54 28.16 -5.20
CA PRO A 108 -0.25 28.97 -6.38
C PRO A 108 0.96 28.46 -7.18
N TYR A 109 1.90 27.75 -6.55
CA TYR A 109 3.13 27.30 -7.20
C TYR A 109 3.20 25.79 -7.42
N CYS A 110 2.15 25.05 -7.05
CA CYS A 110 2.14 23.57 -7.05
C CYS A 110 3.32 22.92 -6.27
N GLY A 111 4.05 23.68 -5.45
CA GLY A 111 5.18 23.22 -4.67
C GLY A 111 4.78 22.15 -3.64
N LEU A 112 3.58 22.24 -3.09
CA LEU A 112 3.03 21.26 -2.16
C LEU A 112 2.81 19.92 -2.89
N SER A 113 2.20 19.93 -4.07
CA SER A 113 2.00 18.73 -4.89
C SER A 113 3.33 18.05 -5.27
N ILE A 114 4.32 18.86 -5.67
CA ILE A 114 5.66 18.37 -6.03
C ILE A 114 6.37 17.78 -4.80
N SER A 115 6.29 18.45 -3.65
CA SER A 115 6.94 17.97 -2.42
C SER A 115 6.36 16.64 -1.94
N VAL A 116 5.03 16.48 -1.98
CA VAL A 116 4.35 15.23 -1.63
C VAL A 116 4.76 14.11 -2.58
N PHE A 117 4.83 14.40 -3.89
CA PHE A 117 5.30 13.44 -4.88
C PHE A 117 6.74 12.99 -4.59
N LEU A 118 7.65 13.93 -4.34
CA LEU A 118 9.05 13.61 -4.03
C LEU A 118 9.19 12.77 -2.75
N VAL A 119 8.47 13.12 -1.69
CA VAL A 119 8.46 12.35 -0.44
C VAL A 119 7.94 10.93 -0.69
N MET A 120 6.90 10.78 -1.51
CA MET A 120 6.37 9.47 -1.88
C MET A 120 7.37 8.64 -2.68
N GLN A 121 8.10 9.24 -3.62
CA GLN A 121 9.15 8.56 -4.39
C GLN A 121 10.32 8.13 -3.51
N ILE A 122 10.77 9.02 -2.61
CA ILE A 122 11.83 8.71 -1.64
C ILE A 122 11.39 7.57 -0.72
N ASN A 123 10.17 7.62 -0.19
CA ASN A 123 9.63 6.58 0.66
C ASN A 123 9.52 5.23 -0.09
N ASN A 124 9.07 5.24 -1.35
CA ASN A 124 9.05 4.04 -2.17
C ASN A 124 10.45 3.48 -2.41
N TYR A 125 11.42 4.33 -2.73
CA TYR A 125 12.82 3.93 -2.91
C TYR A 125 13.39 3.27 -1.63
N PHE A 126 13.15 3.85 -0.46
CA PHE A 126 13.53 3.25 0.82
C PHE A 126 12.77 1.96 1.13
N HIS A 127 11.51 1.86 0.73
CA HIS A 127 10.71 0.67 0.91
C HIS A 127 11.27 -0.50 0.08
N TYR A 128 11.54 -0.28 -1.21
CA TYR A 128 12.09 -1.31 -2.09
C TYR A 128 13.53 -1.70 -1.76
N SER A 129 14.35 -0.77 -1.26
CA SER A 129 15.73 -1.08 -0.84
C SER A 129 15.84 -1.83 0.49
N ASN A 130 14.84 -1.71 1.38
CA ASN A 130 14.81 -2.41 2.68
C ASN A 130 13.98 -3.71 2.67
N ILE A 131 13.54 -4.16 1.50
CA ILE A 131 13.04 -5.52 1.32
C ILE A 131 14.30 -6.38 1.15
N PRO A 132 14.66 -7.24 2.12
CA PRO A 132 15.78 -8.14 1.94
C PRO A 132 15.47 -9.04 0.74
N SER A 133 16.22 -8.88 -0.34
CA SER A 133 16.33 -9.92 -1.36
C SER A 133 16.94 -11.13 -0.65
N LEU A 134 16.14 -12.16 -0.41
CA LEU A 134 16.63 -13.49 -0.06
C LEU A 134 17.42 -14.00 -1.27
N SER A 135 18.72 -13.67 -1.28
CA SER A 135 19.74 -14.43 -1.98
C SER A 135 19.90 -15.80 -1.33
#